data_AF-A0A819Z0U2-F1
#
_entry.id   AF-A0A819Z0U2-F1
#
_cell.length_a   1.000
_cell.length_b   1.000
_cell.length_c   1.000
_cell.angle_alpha   90.00
_cell.angle_beta   90.00
_cell.angle_gamma   90.00
#
_symmetry.space_group_name_H-M   'P 1'
#
loop_
_entity.id
_entity.type
_entity.pdbx_description
1 polymer ?
#
loop_
_entity_poly.entity_id
_entity_poly.type
_entity_poly.pdbx_seq_one_letter_code
_entity_poly.pdbx_strand_id
1 'polypeptide(L)'
;MSLTAIEYNNQGNKYYLNNESLLSIESYNEAIKLIENNSKENLSLYLLYLNRSAAYIQDKNFYSGYEDAKYSLKLNQVKNFKALYRAAICLYHFGFIEESQLFIKEAVEDHKTNLIDYLNLKLLIEKKVNTMNKWRKPLTDAKQSIKHLQDIIEK
;
A
#
# COMPACT_ATOMS: atom_id res chain seq x y z
N MET A 1 -16.77 18.17 26.24
CA MET A 1 -17.19 16.83 25.78
C MET A 1 -16.08 16.27 24.94
N SER A 2 -15.64 15.04 25.18
CA SER A 2 -14.74 14.32 24.26
C SER A 2 -15.51 13.96 23.00
N LEU A 3 -14.86 14.04 21.84
CA LEU A 3 -15.45 13.61 20.56
C LEU A 3 -15.67 12.09 20.56
N THR A 4 -16.68 11.66 19.81
CA THR A 4 -16.95 10.25 19.47
C THR A 4 -16.01 9.74 18.38
N ALA A 5 -15.87 8.42 18.18
CA ALA A 5 -14.99 7.91 17.12
C ALA A 5 -15.48 8.33 15.72
N ILE A 6 -16.80 8.46 15.53
CA ILE A 6 -17.41 8.97 14.29
C ILE A 6 -16.99 10.43 14.04
N GLU A 7 -17.03 11.29 15.06
CA GLU A 7 -16.61 12.69 14.93
C GLU A 7 -15.12 12.80 14.61
N TYR A 8 -14.27 12.02 15.28
CA TYR A 8 -12.84 11.94 14.97
C TYR A 8 -12.59 11.44 13.54
N ASN A 9 -13.31 10.43 13.07
CA ASN A 9 -13.22 9.98 11.69
C ASN A 9 -13.59 11.08 10.68
N ASN A 10 -14.67 11.82 10.96
CA ASN A 10 -15.10 12.94 10.11
C ASN A 10 -14.08 14.09 10.10
N GLN A 11 -13.49 14.37 11.26
CA GLN A 11 -12.41 15.35 11.39
C GLN A 11 -11.16 14.90 10.61
N GLY A 12 -10.78 13.62 10.72
CA GLY A 12 -9.68 13.04 9.95
C GLY A 12 -9.89 13.15 8.44
N ASN A 13 -11.12 12.88 7.97
CA ASN A 13 -11.50 13.05 6.56
C ASN A 13 -11.37 14.51 6.10
N LYS A 14 -11.80 15.46 6.94
CA LYS A 14 -11.68 16.89 6.64
C LYS A 14 -10.21 17.32 6.52
N TYR A 15 -9.37 16.91 7.46
CA TYR A 15 -7.93 17.19 7.40
C TYR A 15 -7.26 16.56 6.18
N TYR A 16 -7.64 15.32 5.83
CA TYR A 16 -7.14 14.65 4.63
C TYR A 16 -7.44 15.46 3.36
N LEU A 17 -8.68 15.94 3.21
CA LEU A 17 -9.09 16.77 2.06
C LEU A 17 -8.37 18.11 2.01
N ASN A 18 -7.97 18.65 3.16
CA ASN A 18 -7.20 19.90 3.25
C ASN A 18 -5.68 19.72 3.04
N ASN A 19 -5.20 18.50 2.81
CA ASN A 19 -3.77 18.15 2.80
C ASN A 19 -3.06 18.34 4.15
N GLU A 20 -3.81 18.28 5.25
CA GLU A 20 -3.29 18.32 6.61
C GLU A 20 -3.04 16.88 7.11
N SER A 21 -2.09 16.18 6.48
CA SER A 21 -1.84 14.73 6.67
C SER A 21 -1.62 14.33 8.13
N LEU A 22 -0.78 15.06 8.87
CA LEU A 22 -0.46 14.76 10.27
C LEU A 22 -1.69 14.90 11.19
N LEU A 23 -2.51 15.93 10.98
CA LEU A 23 -3.75 16.13 11.74
C LEU A 23 -4.80 15.08 11.39
N SER A 24 -4.84 14.65 10.13
CA SER A 24 -5.67 13.55 9.67
C SER A 24 -5.29 12.23 10.37
N ILE A 25 -4.00 11.90 10.41
CA ILE A 25 -3.46 10.72 11.09
C ILE A 25 -3.85 10.73 12.57
N GLU A 26 -3.65 11.86 13.25
CA GLU A 26 -3.97 11.96 14.68
C GLU A 26 -5.46 11.79 14.96
N SER A 27 -6.31 12.37 14.11
CA SER A 27 -7.76 12.20 14.24
C SER A 27 -8.17 10.73 14.05
N TYR A 28 -7.59 10.02 13.08
CA TYR A 28 -7.86 8.59 12.93
C TYR A 28 -7.28 7.75 14.08
N ASN A 29 -6.15 8.13 14.66
CA ASN A 29 -5.60 7.45 15.85
C ASN A 29 -6.59 7.51 17.01
N GLU A 30 -7.16 8.68 17.29
CA GLU A 30 -8.16 8.84 18.34
C GLU A 30 -9.44 8.03 18.06
N ALA A 31 -9.92 8.03 16.81
CA ALA A 31 -11.05 7.19 16.42
C ALA A 31 -10.77 5.68 16.64
N ILE A 32 -9.58 5.20 16.26
CA ILE A 32 -9.18 3.79 16.44
C ILE A 32 -9.12 3.44 17.92
N LYS A 33 -8.48 4.27 18.75
CA LYS A 33 -8.40 4.07 20.21
C LYS A 33 -9.79 3.94 20.84
N LEU A 34 -10.74 4.79 20.43
CA LEU A 34 -12.09 4.74 20.95
C LEU A 34 -12.83 3.46 20.55
N ILE A 35 -12.69 3.02 19.30
CA ILE A 35 -13.30 1.78 18.81
C ILE A 35 -12.72 0.54 19.50
N GLU A 36 -11.40 0.48 19.66
CA GLU A 36 -10.72 -0.63 20.32
C GLU A 36 -11.10 -0.73 21.81
N ASN A 37 -11.33 0.42 22.46
CA ASN A 37 -11.77 0.48 23.85
C ASN A 37 -13.30 0.37 24.04
N ASN A 38 -14.10 0.52 22.98
CA ASN A 38 -15.56 0.56 23.07
C ASN A 38 -16.23 -0.14 21.88
N SER A 39 -16.67 -1.38 22.10
CA SER A 39 -17.25 -2.26 21.09
C SER A 39 -18.64 -1.88 20.58
N LYS A 40 -19.24 -0.78 21.08
CA LYS A 40 -20.61 -0.38 20.75
C LYS A 40 -20.73 0.62 19.59
N GLU A 41 -19.62 1.17 19.10
CA GLU A 41 -19.67 2.12 18.00
C GLU A 41 -19.81 1.41 16.65
N ASN A 42 -20.76 1.87 15.83
CA ASN A 42 -21.08 1.28 14.51
C ASN A 42 -20.15 1.82 13.41
N LEU A 43 -18.84 1.87 13.69
CA LEU A 43 -17.82 2.30 12.75
C LEU A 43 -16.85 1.15 12.51
N SER A 44 -16.63 0.81 11.25
CA SER A 44 -15.80 -0.33 10.92
C SER A 44 -14.32 -0.02 11.12
N LEU A 45 -13.67 -0.78 12.01
CA LEU A 45 -12.24 -0.63 12.29
C LEU A 45 -11.38 -0.72 11.01
N TYR A 46 -11.71 -1.64 10.10
CA TYR A 46 -10.99 -1.75 8.82
C TYR A 46 -11.01 -0.44 8.01
N LEU A 47 -12.10 0.33 8.07
CA LEU A 47 -12.25 1.59 7.33
C LEU A 47 -11.37 2.70 7.91
N LEU A 48 -11.21 2.72 9.23
CA LEU A 48 -10.30 3.65 9.90
C LEU A 48 -8.84 3.40 9.52
N TYR A 49 -8.38 2.15 9.59
CA TYR A 49 -7.05 1.77 9.12
C TYR A 49 -6.88 2.06 7.63
N LEU A 50 -7.92 1.81 6.83
CA LEU A 50 -7.90 2.18 5.42
C LEU A 50 -7.69 3.69 5.25
N ASN A 51 -8.48 4.53 5.90
CA ASN A 51 -8.37 5.99 5.77
C ASN A 51 -7.03 6.52 6.28
N ARG A 52 -6.55 6.02 7.43
CA ARG A 52 -5.24 6.39 7.98
C ARG A 52 -4.09 5.98 7.08
N SER A 53 -4.17 4.82 6.40
CA SER A 53 -3.17 4.45 5.37
C SER A 53 -3.06 5.49 4.25
N ALA A 54 -4.18 6.11 3.85
CA ALA A 54 -4.19 7.18 2.85
C ALA A 54 -3.43 8.40 3.34
N ALA A 55 -3.70 8.82 4.58
CA ALA A 55 -3.05 9.97 5.20
C ALA A 55 -1.54 9.73 5.38
N TYR A 56 -1.12 8.52 5.77
CA TYR A 56 0.30 8.14 5.80
C TYR A 56 0.96 8.20 4.42
N ILE A 57 0.28 7.72 3.37
CA ILE A 57 0.80 7.81 2.00
C ILE A 57 0.93 9.27 1.56
N GLN A 58 -0.05 10.12 1.88
CA GLN A 58 0.00 11.57 1.60
C GLN A 58 1.17 12.25 2.33
N ASP A 59 1.50 11.78 3.52
CA ASP A 59 2.66 12.19 4.32
C ASP A 59 4.00 11.59 3.84
N LYS A 60 3.97 10.70 2.84
CA LYS A 60 5.12 9.90 2.36
C LYS A 60 5.67 8.91 3.41
N ASN A 61 4.92 8.63 4.46
CA ASN A 61 5.20 7.54 5.38
C ASN A 61 4.66 6.22 4.82
N PHE A 62 5.34 5.69 3.80
CA PHE A 62 4.93 4.47 3.11
C PHE A 62 4.94 3.23 4.01
N TYR A 63 5.80 3.19 5.04
CA TYR A 63 5.86 2.07 5.99
C TYR A 63 4.57 1.94 6.80
N SER A 64 4.17 3.00 7.50
CA SER A 64 2.92 3.00 8.25
C SER A 64 1.70 2.86 7.33
N GLY A 65 1.75 3.47 6.14
CA GLY A 65 0.70 3.30 5.14
C GLY A 65 0.52 1.85 4.68
N TYR A 66 1.61 1.12 4.49
CA TYR A 66 1.57 -0.30 4.09
C TYR A 66 1.00 -1.18 5.20
N GLU A 67 1.46 -1.00 6.44
CA GLU A 67 0.98 -1.78 7.59
C GLU A 67 -0.52 -1.58 7.80
N ASP A 68 -1.00 -0.33 7.75
CA ASP A 68 -2.42 -0.02 7.88
C ASP A 68 -3.25 -0.59 6.72
N ALA A 69 -2.77 -0.47 5.47
CA ALA A 69 -3.47 -1.03 4.31
C ALA A 69 -3.60 -2.56 4.41
N LYS A 70 -2.54 -3.24 4.85
CA LYS A 70 -2.59 -4.70 5.07
C LYS A 70 -3.43 -5.09 6.26
N TYR A 71 -3.39 -4.32 7.33
CA TYR A 71 -4.23 -4.61 8.50
C TYR A 71 -5.71 -4.44 8.16
N SER A 72 -6.06 -3.40 7.39
CA SER A 72 -7.40 -3.23 6.84
C SER A 72 -7.86 -4.42 5.98
N LEU A 73 -6.99 -4.96 5.10
CA LEU A 73 -7.27 -6.17 4.32
C LEU A 73 -7.51 -7.41 5.20
N LYS A 74 -6.79 -7.55 6.31
CA LYS A 74 -6.98 -8.66 7.26
C LYS A 74 -8.30 -8.56 8.01
N LEU A 75 -8.74 -7.35 8.33
CA LEU A 75 -9.97 -7.09 9.07
C LEU A 75 -11.23 -7.16 8.20
N ASN A 76 -11.12 -6.79 6.92
CA ASN A 76 -12.27 -6.77 6.03
C ASN A 76 -12.57 -8.18 5.47
N GLN A 77 -13.81 -8.63 5.65
CA GLN A 77 -14.27 -9.92 5.10
C GLN A 77 -14.46 -9.86 3.58
N VAL A 78 -14.65 -8.65 3.03
CA VAL A 78 -14.76 -8.41 1.59
C VAL A 78 -13.44 -7.84 1.08
N LYS A 79 -12.98 -8.28 -0.09
CA LYS A 79 -11.80 -7.68 -0.72
C LYS A 79 -12.03 -6.19 -0.95
N ASN A 80 -11.01 -5.38 -0.66
CA ASN A 80 -11.08 -3.92 -0.80
C ASN A 80 -9.98 -3.44 -1.73
N PHE A 81 -10.36 -3.10 -2.96
CA PHE A 81 -9.44 -2.63 -3.98
C PHE A 81 -8.62 -1.40 -3.55
N LYS A 82 -9.17 -0.50 -2.71
CA LYS A 82 -8.44 0.67 -2.18
C LYS A 82 -7.30 0.26 -1.28
N ALA A 83 -7.52 -0.76 -0.45
CA ALA A 83 -6.48 -1.28 0.43
C ALA A 83 -5.38 -1.98 -0.37
N LEU A 84 -5.74 -2.78 -1.38
CA LEU A 84 -4.79 -3.41 -2.31
C LEU A 84 -3.92 -2.39 -3.05
N TYR A 85 -4.53 -1.32 -3.56
CA TYR A 85 -3.80 -0.23 -4.21
C TYR A 85 -2.85 0.52 -3.28
N ARG A 86 -3.29 0.82 -2.06
CA ARG A 86 -2.45 1.49 -1.05
C ARG A 86 -1.28 0.60 -0.62
N ALA A 87 -1.49 -0.71 -0.50
CA ALA A 87 -0.38 -1.64 -0.28
C ALA A 87 0.59 -1.64 -1.49
N ALA A 88 0.07 -1.66 -2.72
CA ALA A 88 0.88 -1.67 -3.92
C ALA A 88 1.73 -0.41 -4.10
N ILE A 89 1.18 0.78 -3.85
CA ILE A 89 1.96 2.03 -3.97
C ILE A 89 3.09 2.07 -2.94
N CYS A 90 2.85 1.62 -1.70
CA CYS A 90 3.91 1.53 -0.70
C CYS A 90 5.01 0.53 -1.11
N LEU A 91 4.64 -0.66 -1.59
CA LEU A 91 5.61 -1.65 -2.11
C LEU A 91 6.44 -1.10 -3.28
N TYR A 92 5.81 -0.32 -4.16
CA TYR A 92 6.51 0.36 -5.24
C TYR A 92 7.58 1.34 -4.73
N HIS A 93 7.26 2.09 -3.67
CA HIS A 93 8.19 3.02 -3.03
C HIS A 93 9.30 2.31 -2.24
N PHE A 94 9.03 1.12 -1.68
CA PHE A 94 10.07 0.27 -1.08
C PHE A 94 11.01 -0.36 -2.13
N GLY A 95 10.59 -0.41 -3.39
CA GLY A 95 11.34 -1.08 -4.45
C GLY A 95 10.96 -2.55 -4.64
N PHE A 96 9.96 -3.07 -3.92
CA PHE A 96 9.41 -4.41 -4.10
C PHE A 96 8.44 -4.43 -5.30
N ILE A 97 9.00 -4.29 -6.50
CA ILE A 97 8.23 -4.06 -7.73
C ILE A 97 7.39 -5.29 -8.12
N GLU A 98 7.92 -6.50 -7.95
CA GLU A 98 7.19 -7.73 -8.29
C GLU A 98 5.96 -7.92 -7.37
N GLU A 99 6.14 -7.70 -6.06
CA GLU A 99 5.03 -7.74 -5.09
C GLU A 99 4.01 -6.64 -5.37
N SER A 100 4.46 -5.41 -5.61
CA SER A 100 3.59 -4.30 -6.02
C SER A 100 2.74 -4.66 -7.25
N GLN A 101 3.33 -5.35 -8.23
CA GLN A 101 2.62 -5.82 -9.42
C GLN A 101 1.51 -6.84 -9.09
N LEU A 102 1.75 -7.75 -8.15
CA LEU A 102 0.73 -8.73 -7.72
C LEU A 102 -0.47 -8.03 -7.09
N PHE A 103 -0.23 -7.09 -6.16
CA PHE A 103 -1.30 -6.33 -5.52
C PHE A 103 -2.12 -5.50 -6.51
N ILE A 104 -1.49 -4.89 -7.52
CA ILE A 104 -2.22 -4.15 -8.57
C ILE A 104 -3.05 -5.08 -9.46
N LYS A 105 -2.53 -6.25 -9.83
CA LYS A 105 -3.29 -7.23 -10.62
C LYS A 105 -4.56 -7.64 -9.88
N GLU A 106 -4.43 -7.98 -8.59
CA GLU A 106 -5.56 -8.35 -7.75
C GLU A 106 -6.58 -7.20 -7.60
N ALA A 107 -6.12 -5.96 -7.43
CA ALA A 107 -7.01 -4.80 -7.32
C ALA A 107 -7.84 -4.55 -8.59
N VAL A 108 -7.25 -4.79 -9.78
CA VAL A 108 -7.90 -4.56 -11.08
C VAL A 108 -8.87 -5.68 -11.45
N GLU A 109 -8.60 -6.92 -11.03
CA GLU A 109 -9.51 -8.05 -11.25
C GLU A 109 -10.86 -7.84 -10.53
N ASP A 110 -10.81 -7.26 -9.32
CA ASP A 110 -11.97 -6.97 -8.48
C ASP A 110 -12.80 -5.78 -9.01
N HIS A 111 -12.14 -4.73 -9.53
CA HIS A 111 -12.79 -3.53 -10.06
C HIS A 111 -12.18 -3.08 -11.41
N LYS A 112 -12.80 -3.53 -12.52
CA LYS A 112 -12.36 -3.23 -13.90
C LYS A 112 -12.50 -1.76 -14.31
N THR A 113 -13.26 -0.96 -13.57
CA THR A 113 -13.62 0.41 -13.94
C THR A 113 -13.33 1.37 -12.78
N ASN A 114 -12.55 2.40 -13.11
CA ASN A 114 -12.32 3.64 -12.38
C ASN A 114 -11.22 3.61 -11.31
N LEU A 115 -10.00 3.98 -11.72
CA LEU A 115 -9.28 5.13 -11.17
C LEU A 115 -8.04 5.43 -12.03
N ILE A 116 -7.89 6.68 -12.47
CA ILE A 116 -6.71 7.14 -13.24
C ILE A 116 -5.42 6.85 -12.47
N ASP A 117 -5.43 6.99 -11.15
CA ASP A 117 -4.26 6.75 -10.29
C ASP A 117 -3.77 5.30 -10.31
N TYR A 118 -4.66 4.34 -10.57
CA TYR A 118 -4.32 2.91 -10.62
C TYR A 118 -3.66 2.57 -11.95
N LEU A 119 -4.21 3.11 -13.04
CA LEU A 119 -3.61 2.98 -14.35
C LEU A 119 -2.21 3.61 -14.38
N ASN A 120 -2.05 4.77 -13.74
CA ASN A 120 -0.76 5.44 -13.58
C ASN A 120 0.24 4.55 -12.83
N LEU A 121 -0.14 4.00 -11.68
CA LEU A 121 0.73 3.11 -10.90
C LEU A 121 1.06 1.81 -11.66
N LYS A 122 0.08 1.20 -12.33
CA LYS A 122 0.30 0.04 -13.19
C LYS A 122 1.34 0.33 -14.28
N LEU A 123 1.20 1.47 -14.97
CA LEU A 123 2.15 1.89 -16.01
C LEU A 123 3.55 2.12 -15.44
N LEU A 124 3.66 2.71 -14.25
CA LEU A 124 4.94 2.91 -13.55
C LEU A 124 5.62 1.59 -13.19
N ILE A 125 4.84 0.62 -12.69
CA ILE A 125 5.32 -0.73 -12.37
C ILE A 125 5.79 -1.43 -13.65
N GLU A 126 4.99 -1.42 -14.71
CA GLU A 126 5.34 -2.04 -16.00
C GLU A 126 6.64 -1.47 -16.57
N LYS A 127 6.81 -0.14 -16.55
CA LYS A 127 8.07 0.51 -16.96
C LYS A 127 9.27 0.04 -16.11
N LYS A 128 9.11 -0.05 -14.78
CA LYS A 128 10.17 -0.56 -13.90
C LYS A 128 10.49 -2.03 -14.17
N VAL A 129 9.48 -2.89 -14.31
CA VAL A 129 9.65 -4.31 -14.63
C VAL A 129 10.40 -4.49 -15.95
N ASN A 130 10.01 -3.75 -17.00
CA ASN A 130 10.70 -3.79 -18.29
C ASN A 130 12.17 -3.35 -18.17
N THR A 131 12.44 -2.32 -17.37
CA THR A 131 13.81 -1.87 -17.11
C THR A 131 14.62 -2.93 -16.36
N MET A 132 14.05 -3.56 -15.33
CA MET A 132 14.72 -4.65 -14.61
C MET A 132 15.00 -5.85 -15.53
N ASN A 133 14.01 -6.24 -16.35
CA ASN A 133 14.14 -7.37 -17.28
C ASN A 133 15.20 -7.14 -18.36
N LYS A 134 15.35 -5.89 -18.83
CA LYS A 134 16.41 -5.50 -19.78
C LYS A 134 17.80 -5.90 -19.28
N TRP A 135 18.04 -5.80 -17.98
CA TRP A 135 19.34 -6.13 -17.37
C TRP A 135 19.40 -7.53 -16.75
N ARG A 136 18.25 -8.16 -16.51
CA ARG A 136 18.17 -9.49 -15.87
C ARG A 136 18.82 -10.58 -16.72
N LYS A 137 18.55 -10.62 -18.03
CA LYS A 137 19.10 -11.64 -18.95
C LYS A 137 20.63 -11.53 -19.12
N PRO A 138 21.21 -10.36 -19.43
CA PRO A 138 22.66 -10.20 -19.47
C PRO A 138 23.35 -10.60 -18.15
N LEU A 139 22.72 -10.28 -17.01
CA LEU A 139 23.26 -10.64 -15.69
C LEU A 139 23.24 -12.16 -15.45
N THR A 140 22.17 -12.86 -15.83
CA THR A 140 22.12 -14.33 -15.71
C THR A 140 23.15 -14.99 -16.62
N ASP A 141 23.28 -14.51 -17.85
CA ASP A 141 24.23 -15.05 -18.83
C ASP A 141 25.67 -14.86 -18.31
N ALA A 142 26.00 -13.65 -17.83
CA ALA A 142 27.30 -13.37 -17.23
C ALA A 142 27.61 -14.25 -15.99
N LYS A 143 26.64 -14.46 -15.11
CA LYS A 143 26.79 -15.36 -13.95
C LYS A 143 27.08 -16.80 -14.38
N GLN A 144 26.40 -17.28 -15.42
CA GLN A 144 26.61 -18.63 -15.94
C GLN A 144 28.00 -18.76 -16.57
N SER A 145 28.46 -17.76 -17.32
CA SER A 145 29.82 -17.74 -17.88
C SER A 145 30.90 -17.71 -16.79
N ILE A 146 30.72 -16.91 -15.73
CA ILE A 146 31.66 -16.87 -14.59
C ILE A 146 31.75 -18.24 -13.92
N LYS A 147 30.60 -18.88 -13.66
CA LYS A 147 30.57 -20.23 -13.07
C LYS A 147 31.32 -21.24 -13.94
N HIS A 148 31.12 -21.22 -15.25
CA HIS A 148 31.84 -22.10 -16.17
C HIS A 148 33.35 -21.87 -16.14
N LEU A 149 33.82 -20.62 -16.02
CA LEU A 149 35.24 -20.32 -15.91
C LEU A 149 35.83 -20.80 -14.58
N GLN A 150 35.08 -20.68 -13.46
CA GLN A 150 35.50 -21.23 -12.16
C GLN A 150 35.64 -22.75 -12.23
N ASP A 151 34.66 -23.44 -12.83
CA ASP A 151 34.69 -24.89 -13.02
C ASP A 151 35.88 -25.37 -13.90
N ILE A 152 36.43 -24.50 -14.75
CA ILE A 152 37.67 -24.78 -15.51
C ILE A 152 38.91 -24.60 -14.64
N ILE A 153 38.97 -23.53 -13.84
CA ILE A 153 40.14 -23.20 -13.01
C ILE A 153 40.33 -24.21 -11.87
N GLU A 154 39.24 -24.78 -11.34
CA GLU A 154 39.25 -25.74 -10.23
C GLU A 154 39.55 -27.19 -10.67
N LYS A 155 39.75 -27.45 -11.97
CA LYS A 155 40.15 -28.75 -12.54
C LYS A 155 41.64 -28.81 -12.86
#